data_AF-A0A7W4H788-F1
#
_entry.id   AF-A0A7W4H788-F1
#
_cell.length_a   1.000
_cell.length_b   1.000
_cell.length_c   1.000
_cell.angle_alpha   90.00
_cell.angle_beta   90.00
_cell.angle_gamma   90.00
#
_symmetry.space_group_name_H-M   'P 1'
#
loop_
_entity.id
_entity.type
_entity.pdbx_description
1 polymer ?
#
loop_
_entity_poly.entity_id
_entity_poly.type
_entity_poly.pdbx_seq_one_letter_code
_entity_poly.pdbx_strand_id
1 'polypeptide(L)' 'MGIFGPSRNEDDYIAAARKSPKDRTAEEQRLVDKGSTMQSVRNADFEARRAKKIFG' A
#
# COMPACT_ATOMS: atom_id res chain seq x y z
N MET A 1 -7.46 16.68 22.38
CA MET A 1 -6.98 15.57 21.54
C MET A 1 -6.70 16.10 20.14
N GLY A 2 -5.42 16.25 19.77
CA GLY A 2 -5.06 16.53 18.38
C GLY A 2 -5.32 15.27 17.55
N ILE A 3 -6.35 15.31 16.71
CA ILE A 3 -6.59 14.31 15.68
C ILE A 3 -5.44 14.41 14.68
N PHE A 4 -4.43 13.55 14.85
CA PHE A 4 -3.48 13.22 13.79
C PHE A 4 -4.31 12.61 12.65
N GLY A 5 -4.81 13.47 11.75
CA GLY A 5 -5.37 13.01 10.48
C GLY A 5 -4.31 12.17 9.75
N PRO A 6 -4.72 11.18 8.95
CA PRO A 6 -3.77 10.39 8.17
C PRO A 6 -2.88 11.38 7.43
N SER A 7 -1.60 11.38 7.80
CA SER A 7 -0.61 12.23 7.16
C SER A 7 -0.69 11.91 5.68
N ARG A 8 -0.81 12.88 4.77
CA ARG A 8 -0.93 12.66 3.30
C ARG A 8 -0.13 11.46 2.75
N ASN A 9 1.05 11.21 3.34
CA ASN A 9 1.91 10.07 3.09
C ASN A 9 1.26 8.68 3.28
N GLU A 10 0.37 8.50 4.26
CA GLU A 10 -0.29 7.23 4.58
C GLU A 10 -1.23 6.78 3.44
N ASP A 11 -1.99 7.71 2.89
CA ASP A 11 -2.80 7.48 1.69
C ASP A 11 -1.93 7.14 0.47
N ASP A 12 -0.79 7.80 0.28
CA ASP A 12 0.17 7.49 -0.80
C ASP A 12 0.72 6.06 -0.66
N TYR A 13 1.05 5.62 0.56
CA TYR A 13 1.51 4.25 0.81
C TYR A 13 0.39 3.22 0.55
N ILE A 14 -0.84 3.50 0.98
CA ILE A 14 -2.00 2.62 0.76
C ILE A 14 -2.32 2.56 -0.74
N ALA A 15 -2.28 3.68 -1.45
CA ALA A 15 -2.52 3.74 -2.90
C ALA A 15 -1.48 2.94 -3.68
N ALA A 16 -0.20 3.06 -3.31
CA ALA A 16 0.86 2.23 -3.89
C ALA A 16 0.65 0.74 -3.56
N ALA A 17 0.23 0.42 -2.33
CA ALA A 17 -0.03 -0.96 -1.89
C ALA A 17 -1.25 -1.60 -2.56
N ARG A 18 -2.25 -0.79 -2.95
CA ARG A 18 -3.42 -1.27 -3.72
C ARG A 18 -3.05 -1.72 -5.13
N LYS A 19 -1.98 -1.18 -5.72
CA LYS A 19 -1.49 -1.65 -7.02
C LYS A 19 -0.88 -3.04 -6.86
N SER A 20 -0.92 -3.85 -7.92
CA SER A 20 -0.30 -5.17 -7.86
C SER A 20 1.23 -5.06 -7.89
N PRO A 21 2.00 -5.96 -7.23
CA PRO A 21 3.46 -5.88 -7.21
C PRO A 21 4.13 -5.87 -8.59
N LYS A 22 3.49 -6.43 -9.62
CA LYS A 22 4.04 -6.40 -11.00
C LYS A 22 3.75 -5.11 -11.76
N ASP A 23 2.78 -4.33 -11.28
CA ASP A 23 2.29 -3.09 -11.90
C ASP A 23 2.83 -1.85 -11.17
N ARG A 24 3.61 -2.04 -10.11
CA ARG A 24 4.29 -0.98 -9.35
C ARG A 24 5.62 -0.62 -9.99
N THR A 25 5.88 0.67 -10.05
CA THR A 25 7.22 1.21 -10.33
C THR A 25 8.15 1.03 -9.12
N ALA A 26 9.47 1.20 -9.32
CA ALA A 26 10.45 1.09 -8.24
C ALA A 26 10.21 2.10 -7.10
N GLU A 27 9.67 3.29 -7.43
CA GLU A 27 9.32 4.31 -6.44
C GLU A 27 8.11 3.90 -5.62
N GLU A 28 7.09 3.33 -6.25
CA GLU A 28 5.90 2.83 -5.55
C GLU A 28 6.22 1.62 -4.68
N GLN A 29 7.12 0.75 -5.13
CA GLN A 29 7.59 -0.36 -4.31
C GLN A 29 8.31 0.16 -3.06
N ARG A 30 9.13 1.22 -3.17
CA ARG A 30 9.75 1.89 -2.02
C ARG A 30 8.73 2.55 -1.10
N LEU A 31 7.64 3.11 -1.63
CA LEU A 31 6.55 3.66 -0.83
C LEU A 31 5.85 2.56 -0.03
N VAL A 32 5.53 1.42 -0.64
CA VAL A 32 4.96 0.26 0.07
C VAL A 32 5.92 -0.27 1.14
N ASP A 33 7.21 -0.35 0.85
CA ASP A 33 8.23 -0.80 1.81
C ASP A 33 8.34 0.15 3.01
N LYS A 34 8.39 1.46 2.76
CA LYS A 34 8.36 2.49 3.81
C LYS A 34 7.06 2.42 4.62
N GLY A 35 5.94 2.15 3.97
CA GLY A 35 4.63 2.01 4.58
C GLY A 35 4.39 0.66 5.26
N SER A 36 5.28 -0.33 5.10
CA SER A 36 5.11 -1.71 5.59
C SER A 36 4.92 -1.78 7.12
N THR A 37 5.44 -0.80 7.86
CA THR A 37 5.20 -0.67 9.29
C THR A 37 3.71 -0.50 9.61
N MET A 38 2.94 0.16 8.72
CA MET A 38 1.51 0.42 8.89
C MET A 38 0.66 -0.78 8.49
N GLN A 39 -0.28 -1.13 9.35
CA GLN A 39 -1.15 -2.30 9.16
C GLN A 39 -2.10 -2.11 7.96
N SER A 40 -2.56 -0.88 7.71
CA SER A 40 -3.40 -0.53 6.55
C SER A 40 -2.70 -0.80 5.21
N VAL A 41 -1.41 -0.47 5.10
CA VAL A 41 -0.60 -0.69 3.89
C VAL A 41 -0.38 -2.18 3.66
N ARG A 42 -0.09 -2.94 4.74
CA ARG A 42 0.06 -4.40 4.67
C ARG A 42 -1.22 -5.10 4.24
N ASN A 43 -2.37 -4.69 4.77
CA ASN A 43 -3.67 -5.23 4.35
C ASN A 43 -3.94 -4.91 2.88
N ALA A 44 -3.73 -3.67 2.44
CA ALA A 44 -3.91 -3.28 1.04
C ALA A 44 -2.99 -4.07 0.08
N ASP A 45 -1.71 -4.26 0.45
CA ASP A 45 -0.76 -5.07 -0.34
C ASP A 45 -1.19 -6.53 -0.40
N PHE A 46 -1.67 -7.09 0.71
CA PHE A 46 -2.17 -8.46 0.76
C PHE A 46 -3.42 -8.65 -0.10
N GLU A 47 -4.36 -7.71 -0.05
CA GLU A 47 -5.55 -7.71 -0.91
C GLU A 47 -5.18 -7.59 -2.38
N ALA A 48 -4.25 -6.69 -2.73
CA ALA A 48 -3.78 -6.52 -4.11
C ALA A 48 -3.11 -7.79 -4.67
N ARG A 49 -2.34 -8.52 -3.84
CA ARG A 49 -1.76 -9.82 -4.20
C ARG A 49 -2.82 -10.90 -4.33
N ARG A 50 -3.81 -10.91 -3.44
CA ARG A 50 -4.91 -11.89 -3.45
C ARG A 50 -5.82 -11.71 -4.66
N ALA A 51 -6.18 -10.48 -5.01
CA ALA A 51 -6.99 -10.16 -6.18
C ALA A 51 -6.33 -10.66 -7.48
N LYS A 52 -5.00 -10.49 -7.61
CA LYS A 52 -4.24 -11.02 -8.76
C LYS A 52 -4.21 -12.54 -8.81
N LYS A 53 -4.17 -13.22 -7.67
CA LYS A 53 -4.18 -14.70 -7.61
C LYS A 53 -5.52 -15.29 -8.01
N ILE A 54 -6.61 -14.53 -7.86
CA ILE A 54 -7.96 -14.99 -8.20
C ILE A 54 -8.30 -14.71 -9.67
N PHE A 55 -7.72 -13.68 -10.27
CA PHE A 55 -8.04 -13.23 -11.64
C PHE A 55 -6.93 -13.41 -12.69
N GLY A 56 -5.76 -13.95 -12.30
CA GLY A 56 -4.66 -14.27 -13.22
C GLY A 56 -4.45 -15.78 -13.32
#